data_AF-A0A8E2VQU9-F1
#
_entry.id   AF-A0A8E2VQU9-F1
#
_cell.length_a   1.000
_cell.length_b   1.000
_cell.length_c   1.000
_cell.angle_alpha   90.00
_cell.angle_beta   90.00
_cell.angle_gamma   90.00
#
_symmetry.space_group_name_H-M   'P 1'
#
loop_
_entity.id
_entity.type
_entity.pdbx_description
1 polymer ?
#
loop_
_entity_poly.entity_id
_entity_poly.type
_entity_poly.pdbx_seq_one_letter_code
_entity_poly.pdbx_strand_id
1 'polypeptide(L)' 'MQRRDAVLRAMRDHPISQRRARVLIGVDPKTVRRERPPDNPAIREEMHKIAEKRRRFGYRRVGIMLERKGM' A
#
# COMPACT_ATOMS: atom_id res chain seq x y z
N MET A 1 3.71 4.16 -7.88
CA MET A 1 2.39 3.73 -8.39
C MET A 1 2.47 3.37 -9.86
N GLN A 2 2.89 4.30 -10.72
CA GLN A 2 2.95 4.14 -12.19
C GLN A 2 3.54 2.81 -12.70
N ARG A 3 4.61 2.29 -12.10
CA ARG A 3 5.24 1.04 -12.58
C ARG A 3 4.42 -0.23 -12.30
N ARG A 4 3.73 -0.33 -11.15
CA ARG A 4 2.83 -1.48 -10.88
C ARG A 4 1.64 -1.43 -11.83
N ASP A 5 1.07 -0.24 -11.99
CA ASP A 5 -0.10 -0.04 -12.85
C ASP A 5 0.24 -0.32 -14.32
N ALA A 6 1.45 0.03 -14.75
CA ALA A 6 1.97 -0.35 -16.06
C ALA A 6 2.06 -1.88 -16.24
N VAL A 7 2.47 -2.63 -15.21
CA VAL A 7 2.52 -4.10 -15.28
C VAL A 7 1.11 -4.68 -15.39
N LEU A 8 0.16 -4.18 -14.59
CA LEU A 8 -1.23 -4.62 -14.64
C LEU A 8 -1.88 -4.29 -15.98
N ARG A 9 -1.57 -3.12 -16.54
CA ARG A 9 -2.03 -2.71 -17.87
C ARG A 9 -1.43 -3.59 -18.97
N ALA A 10 -0.13 -3.86 -18.93
CA ALA A 10 0.53 -4.72 -19.92
C ALA A 10 -0.02 -6.16 -19.90
N MET A 11 -0.39 -6.69 -18.73
CA MET A 11 -1.05 -7.99 -18.60
C MET A 11 -2.49 -7.99 -19.10
N ARG A 12 -3.18 -6.85 -19.03
CA ARG A 12 -4.57 -6.69 -19.49
C ARG A 12 -4.63 -6.52 -21.00
N ASP A 13 -3.74 -5.69 -21.54
CA ASP A 13 -3.77 -5.25 -22.94
C ASP A 13 -3.00 -6.23 -23.86
N HIS A 14 -2.20 -7.15 -23.30
CA HIS A 14 -1.42 -8.13 -24.06
C HIS A 14 -1.47 -9.53 -23.43
N PRO A 15 -1.39 -10.61 -24.24
CA PRO A 15 -1.39 -11.99 -23.75
C PRO A 15 0.00 -12.38 -23.21
N ILE A 16 0.48 -11.68 -22.18
CA ILE A 16 1.78 -11.91 -21.55
C ILE A 16 1.60 -12.27 -20.07
N SER A 17 2.45 -13.19 -19.59
CA SER A 17 2.44 -13.57 -18.18
C SER A 17 2.94 -12.43 -17.28
N GLN A 18 2.52 -12.44 -16.01
CA GLN A 18 3.01 -11.50 -15.00
C GLN A 18 4.54 -11.49 -14.89
N ARG A 19 5.18 -12.66 -15.06
CA ARG A 19 6.65 -12.78 -15.06
C ARG A 19 7.26 -11.99 -16.22
N ARG A 20 6.69 -12.06 -17.42
CA ARG A 20 7.18 -11.32 -18.58
C ARG A 20 6.94 -9.81 -18.42
N ALA A 21 5.74 -9.43 -18.00
CA ALA A 21 5.38 -8.02 -17.79
C ALA A 21 6.26 -7.32 -16.75
N ARG A 22 6.53 -7.95 -15.60
CA ARG A 22 7.38 -7.32 -14.56
C ARG A 22 8.85 -7.21 -14.96
N VAL A 23 9.38 -8.15 -15.75
CA VAL A 23 10.76 -8.10 -16.25
C VAL A 23 10.91 -6.95 -17.24
N LEU A 24 9.94 -6.78 -18.16
CA LEU A 24 9.93 -5.69 -19.12
C LEU A 24 9.88 -4.30 -18.45
N ILE A 25 9.14 -4.18 -17.34
CA ILE A 25 8.93 -2.87 -16.66
C ILE A 25 9.94 -2.65 -15.52
N GLY A 26 10.69 -3.68 -15.11
CA GLY A 26 11.70 -3.59 -14.05
C GLY A 26 11.08 -3.45 -12.65
N VAL A 27 10.14 -4.34 -12.32
CA VAL A 27 9.35 -4.26 -11.08
C VAL A 27 9.55 -5.52 -10.23
N ASP A 28 9.81 -5.33 -8.92
CA ASP A 28 9.96 -6.45 -7.98
C ASP A 28 8.67 -7.28 -7.88
N PRO A 29 8.75 -8.63 -7.88
CA PRO A 29 7.60 -9.52 -7.81
C PRO A 29 6.60 -9.18 -6.68
N LYS A 30 7.08 -8.79 -5.51
CA LYS A 30 6.25 -8.53 -4.31
C LYS A 30 5.32 -7.35 -4.53
N THR A 31 5.69 -6.42 -5.40
CA THR A 31 4.91 -5.22 -5.68
C THR A 31 3.73 -5.46 -6.61
N VAL A 32 3.66 -6.58 -7.35
CA VAL A 32 2.56 -6.90 -8.28
C VAL A 32 1.80 -8.15 -7.84
N ARG A 33 2.47 -9.11 -7.21
CA ARG A 33 1.90 -10.43 -6.88
C ARG A 33 0.70 -10.39 -5.94
N ARG A 34 0.62 -9.40 -5.04
CA ARG A 34 -0.49 -9.26 -4.09
C ARG A 34 -1.42 -8.16 -4.53
N GLU A 35 -2.72 -8.35 -4.35
CA GLU A 35 -3.67 -7.25 -4.38
C GLU A 35 -3.33 -6.25 -3.29
N ARG A 36 -3.43 -4.97 -3.63
CA ARG A 36 -3.16 -3.91 -2.67
C ARG A 36 -4.41 -3.76 -1.82
N PRO A 37 -4.30 -3.77 -0.47
CA PRO A 37 -5.42 -3.39 0.37
C PRO A 37 -5.95 -2.00 -0.04
N PRO A 38 -7.26 -1.76 0.06
CA PRO A 38 -7.82 -0.44 -0.17
C PRO A 38 -7.13 0.59 0.74
N ASP A 39 -6.92 1.78 0.20
CA ASP A 39 -6.31 2.85 0.96
C ASP A 39 -7.31 3.43 1.95
N ASN A 40 -6.87 3.70 3.18
CA ASN A 40 -7.69 4.27 4.25
C ASN A 40 -7.11 5.64 4.66
N PRO A 41 -7.45 6.72 3.94
CA PRO A 41 -6.89 8.05 4.21
C PRO A 41 -7.25 8.57 5.60
N ALA A 42 -8.48 8.29 6.08
CA ALA A 42 -8.95 8.68 7.41
C ALA A 42 -8.07 8.09 8.53
N ILE A 43 -7.77 6.79 8.47
CA ILE A 43 -6.88 6.13 9.44
C ILE A 43 -5.50 6.77 9.41
N ARG A 44 -4.95 7.03 8.22
CA ARG A 44 -3.62 7.64 8.07
C ARG A 44 -3.56 9.04 8.66
N GLU A 45 -4.54 9.87 8.39
CA GLU A 45 -4.63 11.22 8.94
C GLU A 45 -4.72 11.17 10.47
N GLU A 46 -5.49 10.24 11.01
CA GLU A 46 -5.62 10.08 12.45
C GLU A 46 -4.33 9.55 13.10
N MET A 47 -3.62 8.64 12.43
CA MET A 47 -2.28 8.21 12.85
C MET A 47 -1.32 9.41 12.94
N HIS A 48 -1.34 10.30 11.94
CA HIS A 48 -0.50 11.51 11.94
C HIS A 48 -0.84 12.42 13.12
N LYS A 49 -2.13 12.68 13.36
CA LYS A 49 -2.60 13.48 14.51
C LYS A 49 -2.16 12.89 15.85
N ILE A 50 -2.23 11.56 16.00
CA ILE A 50 -1.77 10.86 17.21
C ILE A 50 -0.26 10.99 17.36
N ALA A 51 0.51 10.78 16.28
CA ALA A 51 1.96 10.85 16.30
C ALA A 51 2.48 12.28 16.60
N GLU A 52 1.80 13.30 16.08
CA GLU A 52 2.12 14.71 16.36
C GLU A 52 1.91 15.04 17.85
N LYS A 53 0.76 14.64 18.41
CA LYS A 53 0.45 14.84 19.83
C LYS A 53 1.30 13.97 20.77
N ARG A 54 1.73 12.79 20.33
CA ARG A 54 2.43 11.77 21.13
C ARG A 54 3.67 11.24 20.40
N ARG A 55 4.67 12.10 20.20
CA ARG A 55 5.90 11.80 19.43
C ARG A 55 6.68 10.53 19.78
N ARG A 56 6.54 9.98 21.01
CA ARG A 56 7.20 8.74 21.44
C ARG A 56 6.39 7.46 21.16
N PHE A 57 5.19 7.57 20.59
CA PHE A 57 4.34 6.41 20.35
C PHE A 57 4.76 5.71 19.06
N GLY A 58 5.17 4.45 19.17
CA GLY A 58 5.35 3.57 18.02
C GLY A 58 4.02 2.99 17.51
N TYR A 59 4.07 2.26 16.40
CA TYR A 59 2.89 1.75 15.69
C TYR A 59 1.88 1.01 16.59
N ARG A 60 2.35 0.22 17.56
CA ARG A 60 1.46 -0.51 18.50
C ARG A 60 0.61 0.44 19.34
N ARG A 61 1.20 1.50 19.88
CA ARG A 61 0.47 2.47 20.73
C ARG A 61 -0.45 3.35 19.88
N VAL A 62 -0.05 3.68 18.66
CA VAL A 62 -0.93 4.37 17.71
C VAL A 62 -2.15 3.49 17.37
N GLY A 63 -1.94 2.19 17.12
CA GLY A 63 -3.01 1.23 16.86
C GLY A 63 -4.05 1.19 17.98
N ILE A 64 -3.63 1.06 19.24
CA ILE A 64 -4.54 1.08 20.40
C ILE A 64 -5.35 2.39 20.46
N MET A 65 -4.74 3.52 20.10
CA MET A 65 -5.42 4.81 20.09
C MET A 65 -6.44 4.94 18.96
N LEU A 66 -6.21 4.28 17.82
CA LEU A 66 -7.18 4.18 16.72
C LEU A 66 -8.35 3.27 17.10
N GLU A 67 -8.07 2.09 17.66
CA GLU A 67 -9.09 1.14 18.11
C GLU A 67 -10.05 1.79 19.12
N ARG A 68 -9.52 2.58 20.06
CA ARG A 68 -10.33 3.35 21.02
C ARG A 68 -11.22 4.41 20.38
N LYS A 69 -10.90 4.86 19.17
CA LYS A 69 -11.72 5.78 18.37
C LYS A 69 -12.71 5.05 17.45
N GLY A 70 -12.67 3.71 17.41
CA GLY A 70 -13.50 2.90 16.51
C GLY A 70 -13.04 2.95 15.06
N MET A 71 -11.75 3.21 14.80
CA MET A 71 -11.11 3.16 13.48
C MET A 71 -10.23 1.93 13.36
#